data_AF-A0A1X1UII0-F1
#
_entry.id   AF-A0A1X1UII0-F1
#
_cell.length_a   1.000
_cell.length_b   1.000
_cell.length_c   1.000
_cell.angle_alpha   90.00
_cell.angle_beta   90.00
_cell.angle_gamma   90.00
#
_symmetry.space_group_name_H-M   'P 1'
#
loop_
_entity.id
_entity.type
_entity.pdbx_description
1 polymer ?
#
loop_
_entity_poly.entity_id
_entity_poly.type
_entity_poly.pdbx_seq_one_letter_code
_entity_poly.pdbx_strand_id
1 'polypeptide(L)'
;MSHNDIDTSDFYSYEYLLTDDERALLHAVRKFMKTDVAPVLLEHWSRATFPFEVVPGMRELGLAGLPYHGYGCGGRRYLLDGMIAMELARTDCSIATFNGVHGGLAMGSIYLCGS
;
A
#
# COMPACT_ATOMS: atom_id res chain seq x y z
N MET A 1 17.10 5.28 18.89
CA MET A 1 16.78 4.40 17.75
C MET A 1 17.30 3.02 18.11
N SER A 2 16.41 2.05 18.38
CA SER A 2 16.82 0.66 18.61
C SER A 2 17.36 0.08 17.30
N HIS A 3 18.37 -0.78 17.42
CA HIS A 3 19.18 -1.37 16.35
C HIS A 3 18.40 -2.27 15.34
N ASN A 4 17.06 -2.29 15.38
CA ASN A 4 16.22 -3.31 14.73
C ASN A 4 15.21 -2.76 13.69
N ASP A 5 15.23 -1.46 13.39
CA ASP A 5 14.26 -0.81 12.47
C ASP A 5 14.89 -0.25 11.19
N ILE A 6 16.14 -0.61 10.87
CA ILE A 6 16.75 -0.27 9.57
C ILE A 6 16.25 -1.28 8.55
N ASP A 7 15.50 -0.81 7.53
CA ASP A 7 15.19 -1.64 6.38
C ASP A 7 16.48 -1.90 5.59
N THR A 8 17.05 -3.09 5.76
CA THR A 8 18.30 -3.48 5.09
C THR A 8 18.16 -3.59 3.58
N SER A 9 16.93 -3.63 3.05
CA SER A 9 16.68 -3.65 1.61
C SER A 9 16.78 -2.26 0.97
N ASP A 10 16.59 -1.18 1.75
CA ASP A 10 16.75 0.21 1.27
C ASP A 10 18.21 0.70 1.37
N PHE A 11 19.11 0.04 0.64
CA PHE A 11 20.54 0.31 0.69
C PHE A 11 20.91 1.76 0.31
N TYR A 12 20.15 2.36 -0.61
CA TYR A 12 20.37 3.73 -1.07
C TYR A 12 19.48 4.76 -0.38
N SER A 13 18.76 4.38 0.68
CA SER A 13 17.98 5.32 1.47
C SER A 13 16.94 6.06 0.61
N TYR A 14 16.31 5.37 -0.34
CA TYR A 14 15.25 5.91 -1.20
C TYR A 14 14.07 6.45 -0.40
N GLU A 15 13.80 5.90 0.78
CA GLU A 15 12.76 6.40 1.67
C GLU A 15 12.96 7.88 2.05
N TYR A 16 14.19 8.40 1.97
CA TYR A 16 14.49 9.82 2.21
C TYR A 16 14.06 10.76 1.08
N LEU A 17 13.66 10.22 -0.08
CA LEU A 17 13.03 11.01 -1.14
C LEU A 17 11.57 11.36 -0.82
N LEU A 18 10.97 10.68 0.17
CA LEU A 18 9.65 10.98 0.70
C LEU A 18 9.71 12.11 1.73
N THR A 19 8.66 12.94 1.76
CA THR A 19 8.45 13.87 2.87
C THR A 19 8.17 13.09 4.16
N ASP A 20 8.28 13.74 5.32
CA ASP A 20 8.04 13.09 6.61
C ASP A 20 6.62 12.50 6.72
N ASP A 21 5.62 13.22 6.20
CA ASP A 21 4.23 12.75 6.18
C ASP A 21 4.02 11.54 5.27
N GLU A 22 4.68 11.51 4.12
CA GLU A 22 4.62 10.38 3.19
C GLU A 22 5.34 9.15 3.76
N ARG A 23 6.49 9.37 4.40
CA ARG A 23 7.25 8.33 5.10
C ARG A 23 6.45 7.76 6.27
N ALA A 24 5.74 8.60 7.02
CA ALA A 24 4.84 8.17 8.08
C ALA A 24 3.73 7.24 7.55
N LEU A 25 3.13 7.58 6.41
CA LEU A 25 2.14 6.70 5.76
C LEU A 25 2.78 5.39 5.28
N LEU A 26 3.95 5.44 4.66
CA LEU A 26 4.68 4.24 4.23
C LEU A 26 4.95 3.30 5.43
N HIS A 27 5.37 3.86 6.57
CA HIS A 27 5.58 3.11 7.80
C HIS A 27 4.29 2.53 8.38
N ALA A 28 3.19 3.27 8.31
CA ALA A 28 1.88 2.77 8.72
C ALA A 28 1.44 1.58 7.86
N VAL A 29 1.61 1.66 6.54
CA VAL A 29 1.36 0.54 5.61
C VAL A 29 2.27 -0.65 5.93
N ARG A 30 3.56 -0.41 6.11
CA ARG A 30 4.55 -1.44 6.46
C ARG A 30 4.17 -2.16 7.76
N LYS A 31 3.72 -1.42 8.77
CA LYS A 31 3.25 -1.96 10.04
C LYS A 31 1.99 -2.80 9.81
N PHE A 32 0.96 -2.23 9.19
CA PHE A 32 -0.31 -2.92 8.88
C PHE A 32 -0.09 -4.24 8.13
N MET A 33 0.75 -4.24 7.10
CA MET A 33 1.09 -5.45 6.36
C MET A 33 1.74 -6.52 7.25
N LYS A 34 2.63 -6.12 8.18
CA LYS A 34 3.28 -7.05 9.11
C LYS A 34 2.36 -7.55 10.22
N THR A 35 1.49 -6.70 10.78
CA THR A 35 0.72 -7.00 11.99
C THR A 35 -0.66 -7.56 11.72
N ASP A 36 -1.31 -7.12 10.66
CA ASP A 36 -2.72 -7.43 10.40
C ASP A 36 -2.88 -8.33 9.17
N VAL A 37 -2.04 -8.13 8.14
CA VAL A 37 -2.12 -8.92 6.90
C VAL A 37 -1.32 -10.22 6.99
N ALA A 38 -0.02 -10.14 7.31
CA ALA A 38 0.86 -11.31 7.31
C ALA A 38 0.32 -12.53 8.10
N PRO A 39 -0.32 -12.38 9.27
CA PRO A 39 -0.84 -13.52 10.02
C PRO A 39 -1.94 -14.32 9.30
N VAL A 40 -2.74 -13.69 8.44
CA VAL A 40 -3.87 -14.35 7.76
C VAL A 40 -3.51 -14.91 6.38
N LEU A 41 -2.39 -14.47 5.79
CA LEU A 41 -2.04 -14.80 4.41
C LEU A 41 -1.90 -16.30 4.13
N LEU A 42 -1.27 -17.06 5.02
CA LEU A 42 -0.95 -18.48 4.75
C LEU A 42 -2.21 -19.32 4.51
N GLU A 43 -3.25 -19.10 5.30
CA GLU A 43 -4.52 -19.80 5.14
C GLU A 43 -5.18 -19.44 3.82
N HIS A 44 -5.28 -18.14 3.53
CA HIS A 44 -5.93 -17.63 2.32
C HIS A 44 -5.21 -18.06 1.05
N TRP A 45 -3.88 -17.97 1.04
CA TRP A 45 -3.05 -18.38 -0.08
C TRP A 45 -3.20 -19.88 -0.36
N SER A 46 -3.14 -20.71 0.68
CA SER A 46 -3.25 -22.17 0.57
C SER A 46 -4.63 -22.64 0.08
N ARG A 47 -5.67 -21.82 0.31
CA ARG A 47 -7.06 -22.13 -0.05
C ARG A 47 -7.54 -21.39 -1.31
N ALA A 48 -6.69 -20.56 -1.91
CA ALA A 48 -7.05 -19.66 -3.01
C ALA A 48 -8.28 -18.78 -2.69
N THR A 49 -8.39 -18.31 -1.43
CA THR A 49 -9.45 -17.40 -0.98
C THR A 49 -8.89 -16.00 -0.78
N PHE A 50 -9.74 -14.97 -0.84
CA PHE A 50 -9.33 -13.59 -0.60
C PHE A 50 -9.59 -13.17 0.86
N PRO A 51 -8.64 -12.52 1.55
CA PRO A 51 -8.79 -12.05 2.93
C PRO A 51 -9.60 -10.75 2.98
N PHE A 52 -10.92 -10.84 2.92
CA PHE A 52 -11.81 -9.67 2.96
C PHE A 52 -11.69 -8.86 4.26
N GLU A 53 -11.24 -9.49 5.35
CA GLU A 53 -10.95 -8.84 6.63
C GLU A 53 -9.84 -7.77 6.55
N VAL A 54 -9.00 -7.79 5.52
CA VAL A 54 -7.90 -6.83 5.31
C VAL A 54 -8.41 -5.52 4.70
N VAL A 55 -9.51 -5.56 3.93
CA VAL A 55 -10.01 -4.42 3.16
C VAL A 55 -10.36 -3.19 4.03
N PRO A 56 -11.00 -3.33 5.22
CA PRO A 56 -11.25 -2.19 6.09
C PRO A 56 -9.97 -1.44 6.51
N GLY A 57 -8.90 -2.15 6.85
CA GLY A 57 -7.62 -1.52 7.20
C GLY A 57 -6.97 -0.79 6.02
N MET A 58 -7.06 -1.36 4.82
CA MET A 58 -6.61 -0.67 3.59
C MET A 58 -7.42 0.61 3.31
N ARG A 59 -8.73 0.59 3.60
CA ARG A 59 -9.59 1.77 3.50
C ARG A 59 -9.20 2.84 4.53
N GLU A 60 -8.94 2.46 5.78
CA GLU A 60 -8.52 3.39 6.83
C GLU A 60 -7.20 4.08 6.51
N LEU A 61 -6.28 3.37 5.85
CA LEU A 61 -5.01 3.92 5.36
C LEU A 61 -5.16 4.76 4.09
N GLY A 62 -6.33 4.76 3.43
CA GLY A 62 -6.61 5.59 2.26
C GLY A 62 -5.81 5.21 1.01
N LEU A 63 -5.53 3.91 0.79
CA LEU A 63 -4.60 3.45 -0.26
C LEU A 63 -5.21 3.46 -1.67
N ALA A 64 -6.53 3.36 -1.78
CA ALA A 64 -7.23 3.30 -3.06
C ALA A 64 -7.20 4.65 -3.78
N GLY A 65 -6.68 4.70 -5.01
CA GLY A 65 -6.60 5.92 -5.81
C GLY A 65 -5.72 7.00 -5.16
N LEU A 66 -4.73 6.61 -4.37
CA LEU A 66 -3.87 7.49 -3.59
C LEU A 66 -3.32 8.72 -4.34
N PRO A 67 -2.87 8.62 -5.62
CA PRO A 67 -2.34 9.79 -6.32
C PRO A 67 -3.40 10.71 -6.93
N TYR A 68 -4.67 10.34 -6.92
CA TYR A 68 -5.73 11.13 -7.55
C TYR A 68 -6.21 12.27 -6.66
N HIS A 69 -6.59 13.39 -7.28
CA HIS A 69 -7.08 14.58 -6.57
C HIS A 69 -8.61 14.66 -6.59
N GLY A 70 -9.22 15.09 -5.48
CA GLY A 70 -10.68 15.16 -5.37
C GLY A 70 -11.32 13.80 -5.10
N TYR A 71 -12.65 13.71 -5.16
CA TYR A 71 -13.44 12.47 -4.98
C TYR A 71 -13.16 11.69 -3.67
N GLY A 72 -12.60 12.35 -2.65
CA GLY A 72 -12.16 11.69 -1.41
C GLY A 72 -10.83 10.92 -1.52
N CYS A 73 -10.11 11.06 -2.64
CA CYS A 73 -8.80 10.45 -2.86
C CYS A 73 -7.68 11.26 -2.19
N GLY A 74 -6.53 10.59 -1.98
CA GLY A 74 -5.43 11.11 -1.15
C GLY A 74 -4.63 12.28 -1.75
N GLY A 75 -4.67 12.50 -3.07
CA GLY A 75 -3.92 13.55 -3.76
C GLY A 75 -2.41 13.52 -3.50
N ARG A 76 -1.84 12.31 -3.29
CA ARG A 76 -0.41 12.14 -2.97
C ARG A 76 0.46 12.03 -4.22
N ARG A 77 1.78 12.05 -4.04
CA ARG A 77 2.72 11.89 -5.15
C ARG A 77 2.75 10.44 -5.64
N TYR A 78 2.89 10.24 -6.94
CA TYR A 78 3.11 8.92 -7.54
C TYR A 78 4.35 8.20 -7.00
N LEU A 79 5.36 8.93 -6.49
CA LEU A 79 6.52 8.34 -5.83
C LEU A 79 6.10 7.55 -4.57
N LEU A 80 5.23 8.13 -3.74
CA LEU A 80 4.70 7.45 -2.56
C LEU A 80 3.82 6.27 -2.96
N ASP A 81 2.97 6.42 -3.97
CA ASP A 81 2.12 5.33 -4.49
C ASP A 81 2.94 4.12 -4.93
N GLY A 82 4.04 4.36 -5.67
CA GLY A 82 4.98 3.31 -6.06
C GLY A 82 5.68 2.64 -4.88
N MET A 83 6.09 3.41 -3.86
CA MET A 83 6.70 2.85 -2.65
C MET A 83 5.71 2.04 -1.81
N ILE A 84 4.45 2.48 -1.73
CA ILE A 84 3.39 1.70 -1.09
C ILE A 84 3.16 0.40 -1.87
N ALA A 85 3.12 0.43 -3.20
CA ALA A 85 3.00 -0.78 -4.00
C ALA A 85 4.16 -1.78 -3.71
N MET A 86 5.39 -1.28 -3.55
CA MET A 86 6.53 -2.10 -3.13
C MET A 86 6.34 -2.68 -1.73
N GLU A 87 5.83 -1.90 -0.76
CA GLU A 87 5.59 -2.40 0.60
C GLU A 87 4.49 -3.45 0.69
N LEU A 88 3.40 -3.28 -0.07
CA LEU A 88 2.36 -4.29 -0.19
C LEU A 88 2.95 -5.59 -0.77
N ALA A 89 3.68 -5.47 -1.89
CA ALA A 89 4.25 -6.61 -2.60
C ALA A 89 5.35 -7.32 -1.80
N ARG A 90 6.06 -6.59 -0.92
CA ARG A 90 7.06 -7.17 0.00
C ARG A 90 6.45 -8.21 0.95
N THR A 91 5.16 -8.10 1.23
CA THR A 91 4.45 -9.01 2.14
C THR A 91 3.54 -9.98 1.39
N ASP A 92 2.77 -9.51 0.40
CA ASP A 92 1.97 -10.36 -0.47
C ASP A 92 1.68 -9.72 -1.83
N CYS A 93 2.02 -10.43 -2.91
CA CYS A 93 1.77 -9.99 -4.28
C CYS A 93 0.27 -9.93 -4.63
N SER A 94 -0.58 -10.73 -3.99
CA SER A 94 -2.03 -10.75 -4.26
C SER A 94 -2.70 -9.49 -3.74
N ILE A 95 -2.36 -9.04 -2.52
CA ILE A 95 -2.81 -7.76 -1.94
C ILE A 95 -2.29 -6.58 -2.76
N ALA A 96 -1.02 -6.60 -3.17
CA ALA A 96 -0.47 -5.56 -4.05
C ALA A 96 -1.23 -5.48 -5.38
N THR A 97 -1.53 -6.64 -5.99
CA THR A 97 -2.30 -6.72 -7.24
C THR A 97 -3.73 -6.22 -7.05
N PHE A 98 -4.39 -6.60 -5.95
CA PHE A 98 -5.71 -6.09 -5.60
C PHE A 98 -5.72 -4.56 -5.52
N ASN A 99 -4.76 -3.96 -4.80
CA ASN A 99 -4.62 -2.51 -4.71
C ASN A 99 -4.35 -1.87 -6.09
N GLY A 100 -3.45 -2.45 -6.88
CA GLY A 100 -3.08 -1.96 -8.21
C GLY A 100 -4.23 -2.01 -9.21
N VAL A 101 -5.03 -3.09 -9.21
CA VAL A 101 -6.23 -3.20 -10.06
C VAL A 101 -7.31 -2.23 -9.60
N HIS A 102 -7.59 -2.18 -8.29
CA HIS A 102 -8.65 -1.34 -7.75
C HIS A 102 -8.34 0.16 -7.90
N GLY A 103 -7.17 0.59 -7.39
CA GLY A 103 -6.73 1.98 -7.42
C GLY A 103 -6.15 2.41 -8.77
N GLY A 104 -5.23 1.62 -9.33
CA GLY A 104 -4.52 2.01 -10.55
C GLY A 104 -5.31 1.81 -11.84
N LEU A 105 -5.99 0.67 -12.00
CA LEU A 105 -6.72 0.36 -13.24
C LEU A 105 -8.16 0.85 -13.21
N ALA A 106 -8.96 0.41 -12.24
CA ALA A 106 -10.39 0.71 -12.20
C ALA A 106 -10.65 2.18 -11.86
N MET A 107 -10.19 2.64 -10.69
CA MET A 107 -10.32 4.06 -10.31
C MET A 107 -9.56 4.96 -11.29
N GLY A 108 -8.38 4.55 -11.76
CA GLY A 108 -7.62 5.31 -12.74
C GLY A 108 -8.35 5.52 -14.07
N SER A 109 -8.99 4.48 -14.60
CA SER A 109 -9.79 4.59 -15.83
C SER A 109 -10.96 5.56 -15.64
N ILE A 110 -11.64 5.50 -14.50
CA ILE A 110 -12.75 6.42 -14.18
C ILE A 110 -12.22 7.85 -13.98
N TYR A 111 -11.12 8.03 -13.26
CA TYR A 111 -10.53 9.33 -12.99
C TYR A 111 -10.10 10.06 -14.27
N LEU A 112 -9.54 9.31 -15.23
CA LEU A 112 -9.04 9.88 -16.49
C LEU A 112 -10.12 10.03 -17.57
N CYS A 113 -11.14 9.16 -17.57
CA CYS A 113 -12.08 9.04 -18.69
C CYS A 113 -13.56 9.19 -18.30
N GLY A 114 -13.87 9.37 -17.01
CA GLY A 114 -15.23 9.51 -16.50
C GLY A 114 -15.86 10.88 -16.78
N SER A 115 -17.20 10.94 -16.70
CA SER A 115 -18.03 12.14 -16.94
C SER A 115 -18.41 12.86 -15.66
#